data_AF-A0A7M2WZD1-F1
#
_entry.id   AF-A0A7M2WZD1-F1
#
_cell.length_a   1.000
_cell.length_b   1.000
_cell.length_c   1.000
_cell.angle_alpha   90.00
_cell.angle_beta   90.00
_cell.angle_gamma   90.00
#
_symmetry.space_group_name_H-M   'P 1'
#
loop_
_entity.id
_entity.type
_entity.pdbx_description
1 polymer ?
#
loop_
_entity_poly.entity_id
_entity_poly.type
_entity_poly.pdbx_seq_one_letter_code
_entity_poly.pdbx_strand_id
1 'polypeptide(L)'
;MNLTYAVDRLVDTGWSPDSSMDLDTLPDGRRYPSVMAVQQCFARAGLELRIKHNLMFSCYRATWAPIGEPLDDQHVADEKHGTVIGSCEREAAVYAMAQLRTAVRERELALV
;
A
#
# COMPACT_ATOMS: atom_id res chain seq x y z
N MET A 1 9.99 -10.03 -1.10
CA MET A 1 9.20 -9.74 0.12
C MET A 1 8.03 -10.73 0.13
N ASN A 2 7.37 -10.99 1.26
CA ASN A 2 6.20 -11.86 1.30
C ASN A 2 5.03 -11.15 2.00
N LEU A 3 3.82 -11.65 1.78
CA LEU A 3 2.60 -11.03 2.33
C LEU A 3 2.65 -10.95 3.86
N THR A 4 3.19 -11.96 4.54
CA THR A 4 3.37 -11.98 6.00
C THR A 4 4.18 -10.77 6.47
N TYR A 5 5.33 -10.51 5.84
CA TYR A 5 6.17 -9.36 6.14
C TYR A 5 5.45 -8.03 5.88
N ALA A 6 4.69 -7.93 4.77
CA ALA A 6 3.91 -6.73 4.48
C ALA A 6 2.88 -6.44 5.59
N VAL A 7 2.22 -7.49 6.10
CA VAL A 7 1.29 -7.40 7.24
C VAL A 7 2.01 -7.02 8.53
N ASP A 8 3.17 -7.60 8.82
CA ASP A 8 3.99 -7.23 9.99
C ASP A 8 4.30 -5.73 9.96
N ARG A 9 4.77 -5.22 8.81
CA ARG A 9 5.07 -3.81 8.63
C ARG A 9 3.86 -2.91 8.76
N LEU A 10 2.68 -3.36 8.33
CA LEU A 10 1.43 -2.62 8.52
C LEU A 10 1.07 -2.54 10.00
N VAL A 11 1.15 -3.65 10.73
CA VAL A 11 0.86 -3.71 12.18
C VAL A 11 1.85 -2.85 12.97
N ASP A 12 3.13 -2.81 12.58
CA ASP A 12 4.15 -1.93 13.19
C ASP A 12 3.78 -0.43 13.11
N THR A 13 2.95 -0.04 12.13
CA THR A 13 2.42 1.34 12.04
C THR A 13 1.29 1.62 13.04
N GLY A 14 0.99 0.69 13.94
CA GLY A 14 -0.15 0.75 14.86
C GLY A 14 -1.50 0.53 14.16
N TRP A 15 -1.50 -0.08 12.97
CA TRP A 15 -2.76 -0.43 12.31
C TRP A 15 -3.43 -1.59 13.04
N SER A 16 -4.76 -1.50 13.19
CA SER A 16 -5.61 -2.54 13.73
C SER A 16 -6.80 -2.80 12.81
N PRO A 17 -7.28 -4.05 12.71
CA PRO A 17 -8.45 -4.37 11.89
C PRO A 17 -9.69 -3.66 12.41
N ASP A 18 -10.37 -2.91 11.53
CA ASP A 18 -11.69 -2.35 11.80
C ASP A 18 -12.77 -3.23 11.17
N SER A 19 -13.84 -3.46 11.91
CA SER A 19 -15.07 -4.11 11.45
C SER A 19 -15.73 -3.42 10.24
N SER A 20 -15.44 -2.13 10.00
CA SER A 20 -15.98 -1.39 8.85
C SER A 20 -15.21 -1.60 7.54
N MET A 21 -14.04 -2.24 7.59
CA MET A 21 -13.20 -2.51 6.41
C MET A 21 -13.40 -3.92 5.87
N ASP A 22 -13.19 -4.06 4.57
CA ASP A 22 -13.05 -5.36 3.93
C ASP A 22 -11.66 -5.96 4.25
N LEU A 23 -11.65 -7.11 4.91
CA LEU A 23 -10.45 -7.73 5.49
C LEU A 23 -10.28 -9.15 4.96
N ASP A 24 -9.07 -9.45 4.51
CA ASP A 24 -8.62 -10.80 4.23
C ASP A 24 -7.93 -11.40 5.47
N THR A 25 -7.67 -12.72 5.43
CA THR A 25 -7.03 -13.45 6.52
C THR A 25 -5.82 -14.23 6.01
N LEU A 26 -4.69 -14.09 6.71
CA LEU A 26 -3.48 -14.90 6.50
C LEU A 26 -3.70 -16.35 6.96
N PRO A 27 -2.91 -17.32 6.49
CA PRO A 27 -2.97 -18.71 6.97
C PRO A 27 -2.73 -18.86 8.49
N ASP A 28 -2.06 -17.89 9.11
CA ASP A 28 -1.82 -17.84 10.56
C ASP A 28 -3.00 -17.25 11.37
N GLY A 29 -4.08 -16.83 10.69
CA GLY A 29 -5.29 -16.27 11.30
C GLY A 29 -5.28 -14.74 11.46
N ARG A 30 -4.18 -14.05 11.16
CA ARG A 30 -4.13 -12.58 11.24
C ARG A 30 -4.91 -11.94 10.10
N ARG A 31 -5.62 -10.86 10.42
CA ARG A 31 -6.41 -10.10 9.45
C ARG A 31 -5.60 -8.95 8.88
N TYR A 32 -5.82 -8.67 7.59
CA TYR A 32 -5.19 -7.57 6.87
C TYR A 32 -6.18 -6.97 5.87
N PRO A 33 -6.00 -5.72 5.43
CA PRO A 33 -6.94 -5.08 4.52
C PRO A 33 -6.90 -5.72 3.13
N SER A 34 -8.07 -5.95 2.53
CA SER A 34 -8.17 -6.39 1.14
C SER A 34 -7.60 -5.32 0.20
N VAL A 35 -7.29 -5.69 -1.05
CA VAL A 35 -6.80 -4.75 -2.06
C VAL A 35 -7.78 -3.58 -2.25
N MET A 36 -9.08 -3.86 -2.24
CA MET A 36 -10.12 -2.84 -2.33
C MET A 36 -10.13 -1.90 -1.12
N ALA A 37 -10.00 -2.44 0.10
CA ALA A 37 -9.92 -1.64 1.31
C ALA A 37 -8.68 -0.72 1.30
N VAL A 38 -7.55 -1.23 0.81
CA VAL A 38 -6.34 -0.42 0.63
C VAL A 38 -6.60 0.73 -0.35
N GLN A 39 -7.16 0.45 -1.54
CA GLN A 39 -7.47 1.49 -2.52
C GLN A 39 -8.39 2.59 -1.94
N GLN A 40 -9.40 2.20 -1.16
CA GLN A 40 -10.27 3.16 -0.48
C GLN A 40 -9.53 4.01 0.55
N CYS A 41 -8.56 3.43 1.26
CA CYS A 41 -7.72 4.19 2.21
C CYS A 41 -6.88 5.25 1.49
N PHE A 42 -6.28 4.91 0.35
CA PHE A 42 -5.55 5.88 -0.48
C PHE A 42 -6.48 7.00 -0.99
N ALA A 43 -7.66 6.63 -1.50
CA ALA A 43 -8.65 7.60 -1.97
C ALA A 43 -9.08 8.57 -0.85
N ARG A 44 -9.30 8.07 0.37
CA ARG A 44 -9.60 8.90 1.55
C ARG A 44 -8.46 9.85 1.94
N ALA A 45 -7.22 9.49 1.63
CA ALA A 45 -6.04 10.33 1.83
C ALA A 45 -5.82 11.33 0.67
N GLY A 46 -6.71 11.40 -0.32
CA GLY A 46 -6.54 12.25 -1.50
C GLY A 46 -5.50 11.73 -2.50
N LEU A 47 -5.21 10.43 -2.45
CA LEU A 47 -4.24 9.75 -3.30
C LEU A 47 -4.94 8.74 -4.22
N GLU A 48 -4.45 8.60 -5.44
CA GLU A 48 -4.82 7.50 -6.34
C GLU A 48 -3.76 6.39 -6.21
N LEU A 49 -4.19 5.17 -5.90
CA LEU A 49 -3.34 3.97 -5.89
C LEU A 49 -3.62 3.13 -7.14
N ARG A 50 -2.56 2.81 -7.89
CA ARG A 50 -2.61 1.88 -9.02
C ARG A 50 -1.70 0.69 -8.77
N ILE A 51 -2.21 -0.51 -8.99
CA ILE A 51 -1.44 -1.75 -8.91
C ILE A 51 -1.38 -2.38 -10.30
N LYS A 52 -0.18 -2.53 -10.85
CA LYS A 52 0.07 -3.06 -12.19
C LYS A 52 0.88 -4.35 -12.10
N HIS A 53 0.39 -5.39 -12.78
CA HIS A 53 1.14 -6.63 -12.94
C HIS A 53 2.19 -6.47 -14.03
N ASN A 54 3.46 -6.69 -13.68
CA ASN A 54 4.55 -6.78 -14.62
C ASN A 54 4.78 -8.26 -14.99
N LEU A 55 4.23 -8.66 -16.13
CA LEU A 55 4.29 -10.04 -16.63
C LEU A 55 5.73 -10.51 -16.89
N MET A 56 6.63 -9.61 -17.30
CA MET A 56 8.02 -9.96 -17.62
C MET A 56 8.80 -10.40 -16.38
N PHE A 57 8.47 -9.83 -15.21
CA PHE A 57 9.14 -10.13 -13.94
C PHE A 57 8.24 -10.88 -12.95
N SER A 58 7.01 -11.23 -13.35
CA SER A 58 6.01 -11.90 -12.49
C SER A 58 5.84 -11.20 -11.12
N CYS A 59 5.75 -9.87 -11.13
CA CYS A 59 5.64 -9.06 -9.92
C CYS A 59 4.57 -7.98 -10.07
N TYR A 60 4.10 -7.46 -8.95
CA TYR A 60 3.09 -6.42 -8.88
C TYR A 60 3.72 -5.13 -8.40
N ARG A 61 3.52 -4.05 -9.16
CA ARG A 61 3.96 -2.71 -8.81
C ARG A 61 2.77 -1.91 -8.31
N ALA A 62 2.81 -1.48 -7.06
CA ALA A 62 1.85 -0.54 -6.49
C ALA A 62 2.47 0.86 -6.46
N THR A 63 1.78 1.82 -7.07
CA THR A 63 2.23 3.21 -7.22
C THR A 63 1.11 4.15 -6.79
N TRP A 64 1.43 5.20 -6.05
CA TRP A 64 0.44 6.18 -5.61
C TRP A 64 0.91 7.62 -5.72
N ALA A 65 -0.03 8.49 -6.06
CA ALA A 65 0.16 9.92 -6.31
C ALA A 65 -1.06 10.72 -5.84
N PRO A 66 -0.93 12.03 -5.60
CA PRO A 66 -2.09 12.91 -5.44
C PRO A 66 -3.10 12.75 -6.58
N ILE A 67 -4.40 12.75 -6.25
CA ILE A 67 -5.46 12.66 -7.26
C ILE A 67 -5.29 13.79 -8.28
N GLY A 68 -5.30 13.42 -9.57
CA GLY A 68 -5.13 14.35 -10.68
C GLY A 68 -3.69 14.45 -11.21
N GLU A 69 -2.71 13.86 -10.52
CA GLU A 69 -1.38 13.67 -11.09
C GLU A 69 -1.30 12.38 -11.91
N PRO A 70 -0.63 12.40 -13.07
CA PRO A 70 -0.46 11.20 -13.88
C PRO A 70 0.47 10.21 -13.16
N LEU A 71 -0.09 9.07 -12.79
CA LEU A 71 0.68 7.88 -12.39
C LEU A 71 1.37 7.33 -13.65
N ASP A 72 2.64 7.70 -13.84
CA ASP A 72 3.41 7.18 -14.96
C ASP A 72 3.74 5.68 -14.74
N ASP A 73 3.51 4.92 -15.80
CA ASP A 73 3.78 3.49 -15.85
C ASP A 73 5.27 3.20 -16.14
N GLN A 74 6.04 4.19 -16.61
CA GLN A 74 7.42 4.04 -17.10
C GLN A 74 8.52 4.45 -16.11
N HIS A 75 8.24 4.45 -14.81
CA HIS A 75 9.18 4.77 -13.73
C HIS A 75 9.64 6.23 -13.61
N VAL A 76 9.34 7.10 -14.58
CA VAL A 76 9.81 8.50 -14.59
C VAL A 76 9.18 9.33 -13.48
N ALA A 77 7.97 8.97 -13.03
CA ALA A 77 7.28 9.66 -11.94
C ALA A 77 7.55 9.05 -10.54
N ASP A 78 8.34 7.98 -10.45
CA ASP A 78 8.59 7.23 -9.20
C ASP A 78 9.40 8.02 -8.19
N GLU A 79 10.14 9.04 -8.62
CA GLU A 79 10.86 9.94 -7.72
C GLU A 79 9.91 10.89 -6.96
N LYS A 80 8.71 11.14 -7.51
CA LYS A 80 7.70 12.03 -6.92
C LYS A 80 6.53 11.27 -6.30
N HIS A 81 6.34 10.02 -6.70
CA HIS A 81 5.23 9.16 -6.31
C HIS A 81 5.73 7.98 -5.49
N GLY A 82 4.95 7.58 -4.48
CA GLY A 82 5.34 6.40 -3.72
C GLY A 82 5.19 5.14 -4.56
N THR A 83 6.20 4.26 -4.52
CA THR A 83 6.22 3.02 -5.29
C THR A 83 6.68 1.86 -4.42
N VAL A 84 6.01 0.72 -4.53
CA VAL A 84 6.45 -0.56 -3.96
C VAL A 84 6.25 -1.71 -4.93
N ILE A 85 7.09 -2.73 -4.81
CA ILE A 85 7.01 -3.97 -5.60
C ILE A 85 6.73 -5.14 -4.66
N GLY A 86 5.72 -5.95 -5.00
CA GLY A 86 5.37 -7.19 -4.32
C GLY A 86 5.36 -8.40 -5.28
N SER A 87 5.47 -9.61 -4.72
CA SER A 87 5.36 -10.86 -5.49
C SER A 87 3.91 -11.19 -5.87
N CYS A 88 2.93 -10.63 -5.14
CA CYS A 88 1.52 -10.72 -5.46
C CYS A 88 0.81 -9.37 -5.24
N GLU A 89 -0.38 -9.22 -5.82
CA GLU A 89 -1.18 -7.99 -5.72
C GLU A 89 -1.45 -7.59 -4.25
N ARG A 90 -1.85 -8.57 -3.43
CA ARG A 90 -2.13 -8.36 -2.00
C ARG A 90 -0.93 -7.85 -1.24
N GLU A 91 0.25 -8.41 -1.51
CA GLU A 91 1.49 -7.98 -0.86
C GLU A 91 1.82 -6.53 -1.23
N ALA A 92 1.78 -6.21 -2.53
CA ALA A 92 2.05 -4.85 -3.01
C ALA A 92 1.06 -3.84 -2.38
N ALA A 93 -0.22 -4.18 -2.30
CA ALA A 93 -1.25 -3.34 -1.68
C ALA A 93 -1.00 -3.10 -0.18
N VAL A 94 -0.85 -4.18 0.60
CA VAL A 94 -0.66 -4.08 2.06
C VAL A 94 0.63 -3.32 2.39
N TYR A 95 1.70 -3.59 1.65
CA TYR A 95 2.97 -2.90 1.88
C TYR A 95 2.90 -1.42 1.48
N ALA A 96 2.18 -1.07 0.40
CA ALA A 96 1.92 0.32 0.06
C ALA A 96 1.19 1.05 1.19
N MET A 97 0.19 0.42 1.81
CA MET A 97 -0.53 0.99 2.95
C MET A 97 0.39 1.19 4.17
N ALA A 98 1.29 0.26 4.45
CA ALA A 98 2.28 0.40 5.51
C ALA A 98 3.22 1.61 5.25
N GLN A 99 3.66 1.80 4.00
CA GLN A 99 4.47 2.94 3.61
C GLN A 99 3.72 4.27 3.75
N LEU A 100 2.46 4.34 3.29
CA LEU A 100 1.62 5.53 3.46
C LEU A 100 1.49 5.93 4.94
N ARG A 101 1.18 4.97 5.81
CA ARG A 101 1.03 5.23 7.26
C ARG A 101 2.34 5.66 7.91
N THR A 102 3.46 5.08 7.49
CA THR A 102 4.79 5.48 7.96
C THR A 102 5.08 6.93 7.55
N ALA A 103 4.85 7.29 6.29
CA ALA A 103 5.06 8.64 5.79
C ALA A 103 4.17 9.69 6.49
N VAL A 104 2.90 9.35 6.76
CA VAL A 104 1.99 10.23 7.52
C VAL A 104 2.53 10.46 8.93
N ARG A 105 2.97 9.40 9.62
CA ARG A 105 3.52 9.50 10.98
C ARG A 105 4.83 10.27 11.04
N GLU A 106 5.73 10.05 10.09
CA GLU A 106 6.98 10.82 9.98
C GLU A 106 6.70 12.30 9.76
N ARG A 107 5.70 12.63 8.93
CA ARG A 107 5.26 14.02 8.72
C ARG A 107 4.66 14.64 9.98
N GLU A 108 3.87 13.88 10.75
CA GLU A 108 3.33 14.35 12.03
C GLU A 108 4.45 14.62 13.04
N LEU A 109 5.45 13.75 13.13
CA LEU A 109 6.60 13.92 14.02
C LEU A 109 7.49 15.12 13.63
N ALA A 110 7.63 15.40 12.34
CA ALA A 110 8.42 16.55 11.86
C ALA A 110 7.76 17.91 12.09
N LEU A 111 6.47 17.94 12.46
CA LEU A 111 5.70 19.15 12.74
C LEU A 111 5.60 19.49 14.24
N VAL A 112 6.19 18.65 15.12
CA VAL A 112 6.25 18.82 16.59
C VAL A 112 7.62 19.34 16.98
#